data_AF-A0A1A2MSX0-F1
#
_entry.id   AF-A0A1A2MSX0-F1
#
_cell.length_a   1.000
_cell.length_b   1.000
_cell.length_c   1.000
_cell.angle_alpha   90.00
_cell.angle_beta   90.00
_cell.angle_gamma   90.00
#
_symmetry.space_group_name_H-M   'P 1'
#
loop_
_entity.id
_entity.type
_entity.pdbx_description
1 polymer ?
#
loop_
_entity_poly.entity_id
_entity_poly.type
_entity_poly.pdbx_seq_one_letter_code
_entity_poly.pdbx_strand_id
1 'polypeptide(L)'
;MSILGDATVVLARLTRSTSNALRVALTTPDGTELARAQQKGGPAVLFGFKNGGKGEYKLSSAAGDELKIAVAATTTITNGSTPVGRIVPVDGAAQLEDGGGTVLAVVQPHTGHKADSAWHHRLLSPTGQAIGVLTLMTVHTGWSDIESDAIMLLTGRNVATLKAPSAGAMLTLAAPVPPQLGDVLAAACVDFSVLPRGYIASG
;
A
#
# COMPACT_ATOMS: atom_id res chain seq x y z
N MET A 1 4.49 -15.01 -12.70
CA MET A 1 4.09 -15.67 -11.42
C MET A 1 3.31 -14.62 -10.62
N SER A 2 2.59 -14.93 -9.54
CA SER A 2 2.04 -13.82 -8.73
C SER A 2 3.15 -13.12 -7.96
N ILE A 3 3.00 -11.80 -7.77
CA ILE A 3 3.91 -11.01 -6.94
C ILE A 3 4.02 -11.54 -5.50
N LEU A 4 2.93 -12.04 -4.92
CA LEU A 4 2.96 -12.54 -3.54
C LEU A 4 3.52 -13.97 -3.43
N GLY A 5 3.51 -14.74 -4.52
CA GLY A 5 3.80 -16.17 -4.46
C GLY A 5 2.95 -16.87 -3.40
N ASP A 6 3.59 -17.65 -2.53
CA ASP A 6 2.95 -18.34 -1.40
C ASP A 6 3.00 -17.54 -0.08
N ALA A 7 3.44 -16.28 -0.11
CA ALA A 7 3.59 -15.49 1.10
C ALA A 7 2.23 -15.20 1.76
N THR A 8 2.10 -15.57 3.03
CA THR A 8 0.92 -15.26 3.86
C THR A 8 1.11 -14.02 4.72
N VAL A 9 2.34 -13.54 4.88
CA VAL A 9 2.64 -12.28 5.58
C VAL A 9 3.53 -11.42 4.71
N VAL A 10 3.11 -10.18 4.47
CA VAL A 10 3.83 -9.22 3.63
C VAL A 10 3.88 -7.87 4.32
N LEU A 11 5.09 -7.34 4.45
CA LEU A 11 5.38 -6.01 4.96
C LEU A 11 5.63 -5.08 3.78
N ALA A 12 4.80 -4.06 3.63
CA ALA A 12 4.93 -3.03 2.60
C ALA A 12 5.44 -1.75 3.24
N ARG A 13 6.77 -1.57 3.28
CA ARG A 13 7.41 -0.42 3.94
C ARG A 13 7.49 0.77 3.01
N LEU A 14 6.95 1.91 3.44
CA LEU A 14 7.03 3.16 2.69
C LEU A 14 8.31 3.93 3.04
N THR A 15 9.03 4.36 2.02
CA THR A 15 10.24 5.18 2.11
C THR A 15 10.23 6.26 1.03
N ARG A 16 11.18 7.20 1.09
CA ARG A 16 11.41 8.19 0.02
C ARG A 16 12.74 7.94 -0.67
N SER A 17 12.78 8.18 -1.97
CA SER A 17 14.03 8.31 -2.72
C SER A 17 14.70 9.66 -2.47
N THR A 18 15.96 9.78 -2.89
CA THR A 18 16.69 11.07 -2.94
C THR A 18 16.02 12.10 -3.87
N SER A 19 15.19 11.65 -4.82
CA SER A 19 14.39 12.51 -5.70
C SER A 19 13.00 12.84 -5.14
N ASN A 20 12.77 12.60 -3.85
CA ASN A 20 11.50 12.76 -3.12
C ASN A 20 10.38 11.81 -3.56
N ALA A 21 10.59 10.93 -4.54
CA ALA A 21 9.60 9.96 -5.00
C ALA A 21 9.34 8.90 -3.92
N LEU A 22 8.07 8.54 -3.73
CA LEU A 22 7.70 7.46 -2.81
C LEU A 22 8.14 6.10 -3.35
N ARG A 23 8.64 5.27 -2.45
CA ARG A 23 9.04 3.88 -2.69
C ARG A 23 8.39 2.97 -1.68
N VAL A 24 7.77 1.89 -2.14
CA VAL A 24 7.21 0.84 -1.28
C VAL A 24 8.02 -0.43 -1.50
N ALA A 25 8.62 -0.98 -0.47
CA ALA A 25 9.27 -2.30 -0.53
C ALA A 25 8.33 -3.34 0.06
N LEU A 26 8.04 -4.41 -0.69
CA LEU A 26 7.24 -5.55 -0.24
C LEU A 26 8.20 -6.67 0.14
N THR A 27 8.21 -7.06 1.41
CA THR A 27 9.05 -8.12 1.95
C THR A 27 8.26 -9.08 2.82
N THR A 28 8.68 -10.33 2.90
CA THR A 28 8.27 -11.25 3.97
C THR A 28 8.91 -10.82 5.31
N PRO A 29 8.44 -11.35 6.47
CA PRO A 29 8.99 -10.99 7.78
C PRO A 29 10.47 -11.33 7.98
N ASP A 30 11.00 -12.32 7.24
CA ASP A 30 12.42 -12.69 7.24
C ASP A 30 13.29 -11.77 6.37
N GLY A 31 12.69 -10.78 5.70
CA GLY A 31 13.37 -9.81 4.86
C GLY A 31 13.50 -10.20 3.38
N THR A 32 12.94 -11.34 2.94
CA THR A 32 12.96 -11.70 1.53
C THR A 32 12.17 -10.68 0.70
N GLU A 33 12.80 -10.10 -0.32
CA GLU A 33 12.16 -9.12 -1.22
C GLU A 33 11.21 -9.83 -2.18
N LEU A 34 9.94 -9.40 -2.17
CA LEU A 34 8.91 -9.87 -3.10
C LEU A 34 8.78 -8.92 -4.28
N ALA A 35 8.68 -7.62 -4.01
CA ALA A 35 8.55 -6.59 -5.02
C ALA A 35 8.88 -5.19 -4.49
N ARG A 36 9.01 -4.24 -5.42
CA ARG A 36 9.24 -2.84 -5.13
C ARG A 36 8.37 -1.95 -5.99
N ALA A 37 7.63 -1.06 -5.35
CA ALA A 37 6.87 -0.01 -6.02
C ALA A 37 7.64 1.30 -6.00
N GLN A 38 7.64 2.03 -7.11
CA GLN A 38 8.18 3.38 -7.18
C GLN A 38 7.21 4.33 -7.87
N GLN A 39 6.99 5.49 -7.26
CA GLN A 39 6.21 6.57 -7.84
C GLN A 39 6.90 7.11 -9.10
N LYS A 40 6.12 7.31 -10.16
CA LYS A 40 6.61 7.98 -11.38
C LYS A 40 7.07 9.40 -11.03
N GLY A 41 8.32 9.71 -11.38
CA GLY A 41 8.90 11.03 -11.16
C GLY A 41 8.25 12.12 -12.00
N GLY A 42 8.43 13.36 -11.57
CA GLY A 42 8.03 14.56 -12.31
C GLY A 42 8.38 15.82 -11.52
N PRO A 43 8.34 17.02 -12.14
CA PRO A 43 8.73 18.27 -11.47
C PRO A 43 7.99 18.49 -10.14
N ALA A 44 6.69 18.19 -10.09
CA ALA A 44 5.89 18.32 -8.86
C ALA A 44 6.28 17.34 -7.74
N VAL A 45 6.82 16.17 -8.08
CA VAL A 45 7.36 15.20 -7.10
C VAL A 45 8.74 15.66 -6.63
N LEU A 46 9.59 16.13 -7.56
CA LEU A 46 10.92 16.63 -7.28
C LEU A 46 10.89 17.82 -6.31
N PHE A 47 9.99 18.78 -6.54
CA PHE A 47 9.81 19.97 -5.71
C PHE A 47 8.92 19.74 -4.48
N GLY A 48 8.49 18.50 -4.21
CA GLY A 48 7.76 18.17 -2.97
C GLY A 48 6.30 18.64 -2.91
N PHE A 49 5.71 19.04 -4.04
CA PHE A 49 4.29 19.40 -4.11
C PHE A 49 3.37 18.17 -4.07
N LYS A 50 3.88 16.98 -4.38
CA LYS A 50 3.16 15.70 -4.24
C LYS A 50 3.80 14.83 -3.18
N ASN A 51 3.10 14.63 -2.05
CA ASN A 51 3.59 13.96 -0.84
C ASN A 51 2.86 12.67 -0.49
N GLY A 52 2.38 11.97 -1.51
CA GLY A 52 1.47 10.84 -1.37
C GLY A 52 0.17 11.07 -2.12
N GLY A 53 -0.69 10.06 -2.07
CA GLY A 53 -1.98 10.05 -2.72
C GLY A 53 -1.91 9.68 -4.20
N LYS A 54 -2.84 10.27 -4.95
CA LYS A 54 -3.14 9.90 -6.33
C LYS A 54 -1.91 10.04 -7.24
N GLY A 55 -1.62 9.03 -8.04
CA GLY A 55 -0.45 9.00 -8.92
C GLY A 55 -0.22 7.64 -9.57
N GLU A 56 0.75 7.59 -10.47
CA GLU A 56 1.18 6.34 -11.10
C GLU A 56 2.38 5.76 -10.35
N TYR A 57 2.32 4.46 -10.07
CA TYR A 57 3.38 3.69 -9.43
C TYR A 57 3.69 2.48 -10.31
N LYS A 58 4.98 2.15 -10.42
CA LYS A 58 5.46 0.94 -11.08
C LYS A 58 5.89 -0.05 -10.00
N LEU A 59 5.24 -1.21 -9.96
CA LEU A 59 5.55 -2.31 -9.05
C LEU A 59 6.32 -3.39 -9.83
N SER A 60 7.56 -3.61 -9.47
CA SER A 60 8.43 -4.62 -10.08
C SER A 60 8.69 -5.74 -9.08
N SER A 61 8.39 -6.98 -9.45
CA SER A 61 8.72 -8.17 -8.65
C SER A 61 10.21 -8.50 -8.72
N ALA A 62 10.69 -9.29 -7.76
CA ALA A 62 12.05 -9.83 -7.80
C ALA A 62 12.31 -10.71 -9.05
N ALA A 63 11.26 -11.32 -9.61
CA ALA A 63 11.32 -12.14 -10.83
C ALA A 63 11.30 -11.31 -12.13
N GLY A 64 11.14 -9.99 -12.05
CA GLY A 64 11.09 -9.10 -13.21
C GLY A 64 9.69 -8.84 -13.79
N ASP A 65 8.64 -9.49 -13.26
CA ASP A 65 7.25 -9.15 -13.59
C ASP A 65 6.93 -7.70 -13.16
N GLU A 66 6.20 -6.95 -13.98
CA GLU A 66 5.88 -5.54 -13.72
C GLU A 66 4.39 -5.24 -13.79
N LEU A 67 3.88 -4.51 -12.80
CA LEU A 67 2.53 -3.96 -12.77
C LEU A 67 2.58 -2.44 -12.70
N LYS A 68 1.68 -1.79 -13.44
CA LYS A 68 1.38 -0.38 -13.29
C LYS A 68 0.17 -0.22 -12.39
N ILE A 69 0.31 0.63 -11.38
CA ILE A 69 -0.75 0.96 -10.42
C ILE A 69 -1.08 2.44 -10.58
N ALA A 70 -2.27 2.75 -11.07
CA ALA A 70 -2.78 4.11 -11.14
C ALA A 70 -3.67 4.38 -9.92
N VAL A 71 -3.07 4.93 -8.87
CA VAL A 71 -3.76 5.28 -7.62
C VAL A 71 -4.65 6.49 -7.87
N ALA A 72 -5.96 6.31 -7.71
CA ALA A 72 -6.97 7.36 -7.85
C ALA A 72 -8.14 7.11 -6.90
N ALA A 73 -9.33 7.66 -7.18
CA ALA A 73 -10.54 7.33 -6.41
C ALA A 73 -10.79 5.82 -6.46
N THR A 74 -10.90 5.28 -7.67
CA THR A 74 -10.72 3.86 -7.99
C THR A 74 -9.30 3.64 -8.47
N THR A 75 -8.59 2.71 -7.87
CA THR A 75 -7.23 2.36 -8.32
C THR A 75 -7.30 1.29 -9.38
N THR A 76 -6.53 1.44 -10.46
CA THR A 76 -6.45 0.46 -11.54
C THR A 76 -5.06 -0.16 -11.61
N ILE A 77 -5.04 -1.44 -11.98
CA ILE A 77 -3.83 -2.27 -12.03
C ILE A 77 -3.73 -2.86 -13.43
N THR A 78 -2.62 -2.63 -14.12
CA THR A 78 -2.37 -3.18 -15.46
C THR A 78 -1.01 -3.83 -15.57
N ASN A 79 -0.91 -4.87 -16.40
CA ASN A 79 0.34 -5.42 -16.89
C ASN A 79 0.47 -5.03 -18.36
N GLY A 80 1.33 -4.07 -18.67
CA GLY A 80 1.34 -3.41 -19.98
C GLY A 80 -0.04 -2.78 -20.28
N SER A 81 -0.66 -3.22 -21.37
CA SER A 81 -2.02 -2.83 -21.77
C SER A 81 -3.13 -3.72 -21.19
N THR A 82 -2.79 -4.83 -20.54
CA THR A 82 -3.75 -5.81 -20.03
C THR A 82 -4.26 -5.39 -18.65
N PRO A 83 -5.59 -5.25 -18.46
CA PRO A 83 -6.17 -5.04 -17.13
C PRO A 83 -5.94 -6.26 -16.23
N VAL A 84 -5.40 -6.03 -15.04
CA VAL A 84 -5.17 -7.07 -14.02
C VAL A 84 -6.26 -7.01 -12.95
N GLY A 85 -6.57 -5.81 -12.46
CA GLY A 85 -7.56 -5.63 -11.40
C GLY A 85 -7.80 -4.18 -11.00
N ARG A 86 -8.68 -3.99 -10.03
CA ARG A 86 -9.08 -2.68 -9.51
C ARG A 86 -9.32 -2.72 -8.01
N ILE A 87 -9.20 -1.56 -7.37
CA ILE A 87 -9.60 -1.32 -5.99
C ILE A 87 -10.71 -0.26 -6.04
N VAL A 88 -11.95 -0.68 -5.81
CA VAL A 88 -13.15 0.13 -5.98
C VAL A 88 -13.73 0.48 -4.62
N PRO A 89 -13.77 1.77 -4.23
CA PRO A 89 -14.49 2.19 -3.02
C PRO A 89 -15.98 1.90 -3.13
N VAL A 90 -16.57 1.28 -2.11
CA VAL A 90 -18.02 1.01 -2.04
C VAL A 90 -18.47 0.99 -0.59
N ASP A 91 -19.51 1.75 -0.24
CA ASP A 91 -20.16 1.74 1.09
C ASP A 91 -19.20 1.84 2.29
N GLY A 92 -18.18 2.70 2.19
CA GLY A 92 -17.16 2.86 3.25
C GLY A 92 -16.12 1.74 3.31
N ALA A 93 -16.22 0.73 2.43
CA ALA A 93 -15.32 -0.39 2.21
C ALA A 93 -14.55 -0.24 0.88
N ALA A 94 -13.82 -1.29 0.48
CA ALA A 94 -13.32 -1.44 -0.88
C ALA A 94 -13.52 -2.85 -1.42
N GLN A 95 -13.89 -2.95 -2.69
CA GLN A 95 -13.86 -4.19 -3.45
C GLN A 95 -12.53 -4.32 -4.20
N LEU A 96 -11.93 -5.50 -4.12
CA LEU A 96 -10.82 -5.92 -4.94
C LEU A 96 -11.39 -6.69 -6.12
N GLU A 97 -11.29 -6.13 -7.31
CA GLU A 97 -11.84 -6.70 -8.54
C GLU A 97 -10.75 -7.19 -9.48
N ASP A 98 -11.07 -8.15 -10.32
CA ASP A 98 -10.25 -8.50 -11.48
C ASP A 98 -10.38 -7.49 -12.63
N GLY A 99 -9.63 -7.72 -13.72
CA GLY A 99 -9.67 -6.89 -14.92
C GLY A 99 -11.05 -6.82 -15.60
N GLY A 100 -11.91 -7.83 -15.38
CA GLY A 100 -13.28 -7.93 -15.89
C GLY A 100 -14.35 -7.34 -14.98
N GLY A 101 -14.00 -6.96 -13.74
CA GLY A 101 -14.94 -6.44 -12.73
C GLY A 101 -15.53 -7.51 -11.79
N THR A 102 -15.03 -8.74 -11.82
CA THR A 102 -15.42 -9.77 -10.84
C THR A 102 -14.80 -9.44 -9.50
N VAL A 103 -15.61 -9.40 -8.44
CA VAL A 103 -15.12 -9.21 -7.06
C VAL A 103 -14.33 -10.45 -6.63
N LEU A 104 -13.05 -10.25 -6.31
CA LEU A 104 -12.13 -11.27 -5.80
C LEU A 104 -12.06 -11.29 -4.27
N ALA A 105 -12.19 -10.12 -3.64
CA ALA A 105 -12.23 -9.96 -2.19
C ALA A 105 -12.80 -8.59 -1.80
N VAL A 106 -13.16 -8.44 -0.53
CA VAL A 106 -13.65 -7.19 0.05
C VAL A 106 -12.78 -6.80 1.23
N VAL A 107 -12.31 -5.55 1.21
CA VAL A 107 -11.64 -4.89 2.34
C VAL A 107 -12.71 -4.21 3.17
N GLN A 108 -12.98 -4.72 4.36
CA GLN A 108 -13.94 -4.10 5.26
C GLN A 108 -13.42 -2.76 5.82
N PRO A 109 -14.31 -1.82 6.16
CA PRO A 109 -13.92 -0.65 6.90
C PRO A 109 -13.25 -1.04 8.21
N HIS A 110 -12.30 -0.23 8.63
CA HIS A 110 -11.76 -0.31 9.98
C HIS A 110 -12.86 0.00 10.99
N THR A 111 -12.98 -0.83 12.01
CA THR A 111 -13.86 -0.61 13.16
C THR A 111 -13.06 -0.04 14.31
N GLY A 112 -13.37 1.18 14.74
CA GLY A 112 -12.65 1.87 15.82
C GLY A 112 -12.45 3.36 15.54
N HIS A 113 -11.81 4.05 16.49
CA HIS A 113 -11.45 5.45 16.34
C HIS A 113 -10.11 5.59 15.61
N LYS A 114 -9.98 6.62 14.77
CA LYS A 114 -8.74 6.96 14.03
C LYS A 114 -7.52 7.26 14.92
N ALA A 115 -7.68 7.34 16.24
CA ALA A 115 -6.64 7.80 17.15
C ALA A 115 -5.43 6.86 17.10
N ASP A 116 -4.33 7.38 16.54
CA ASP A 116 -2.90 6.99 16.61
C ASP A 116 -2.52 5.50 16.63
N SER A 117 -3.40 4.63 16.16
CA SER A 117 -3.20 3.18 16.11
C SER A 117 -3.17 2.67 14.67
N ALA A 118 -2.68 1.45 14.49
CA ALA A 118 -2.74 0.76 13.22
C ALA A 118 -4.21 0.47 12.85
N TRP A 119 -4.59 0.74 11.60
CA TRP A 119 -5.96 0.47 11.15
C TRP A 119 -6.04 -0.91 10.54
N HIS A 120 -6.76 -1.80 11.20
CA HIS A 120 -6.97 -3.17 10.74
C HIS A 120 -8.22 -3.25 9.87
N HIS A 121 -8.04 -3.64 8.61
CA HIS A 121 -9.12 -3.91 7.67
C HIS A 121 -9.23 -5.41 7.44
N ARG A 122 -10.37 -6.01 7.80
CA ARG A 122 -10.59 -7.44 7.53
C ARG A 122 -10.75 -7.65 6.03
N LEU A 123 -10.11 -8.69 5.52
CA LEU A 123 -10.28 -9.15 4.15
C LEU A 123 -11.26 -10.32 4.14
N LEU A 124 -12.32 -10.18 3.36
CA LEU A 124 -13.31 -11.22 3.12
C LEU A 124 -13.22 -11.70 1.68
N SER A 125 -13.43 -13.00 1.48
CA SER A 125 -13.74 -13.57 0.16
C SER A 125 -15.11 -13.06 -0.35
N PRO A 126 -15.44 -13.30 -1.63
CA PRO A 126 -16.74 -12.89 -2.18
C PRO A 126 -17.95 -13.53 -1.48
N THR A 127 -17.75 -14.68 -0.82
CA THR A 127 -18.77 -15.38 -0.03
C THR A 127 -18.84 -14.91 1.43
N GLY A 128 -18.02 -13.93 1.83
CA GLY A 128 -18.00 -13.37 3.18
C GLY A 128 -17.08 -14.10 4.17
N GLN A 129 -16.41 -15.18 3.77
CA GLN A 129 -15.42 -15.85 4.63
C GLN A 129 -14.19 -14.97 4.82
N ALA A 130 -13.70 -14.83 6.06
CA ALA A 130 -12.46 -14.11 6.34
C ALA A 130 -11.25 -14.84 5.76
N ILE A 131 -10.43 -14.11 4.99
CA ILE A 131 -9.21 -14.63 4.33
C ILE A 131 -7.93 -13.96 4.84
N GLY A 132 -8.05 -12.85 5.58
CA GLY A 132 -6.91 -12.13 6.11
C GLY A 132 -7.23 -10.77 6.70
N VAL A 133 -6.19 -9.97 6.91
CA VAL A 133 -6.24 -8.60 7.39
C VAL A 133 -5.22 -7.78 6.61
N LEU A 134 -5.65 -6.62 6.11
CA LEU A 134 -4.78 -5.57 5.60
C LEU A 134 -4.69 -4.48 6.68
N THR A 135 -3.51 -4.30 7.25
CA THR A 135 -3.27 -3.33 8.31
C THR A 135 -2.51 -2.13 7.78
N LEU A 136 -3.05 -0.93 7.95
CA LEU A 136 -2.34 0.32 7.68
C LEU A 136 -1.52 0.72 8.91
N MET A 137 -0.21 0.92 8.73
CA MET A 137 0.69 1.42 9.78
C MET A 137 0.69 2.95 9.73
N THR A 138 0.10 3.61 10.72
CA THR A 138 0.06 5.08 10.79
C THR A 138 1.42 5.63 11.24
N VAL A 139 1.75 6.86 10.81
CA VAL A 139 3.07 7.47 11.04
C VAL A 139 3.39 7.62 12.54
N HIS A 140 2.38 7.69 13.41
CA HIS A 140 2.54 7.80 14.87
C HIS A 140 2.95 6.49 15.57
N THR A 141 3.10 5.37 14.84
CA THR A 141 3.36 4.04 15.42
C THR A 141 4.74 3.43 15.13
N GLY A 142 5.79 4.18 14.73
CA GLY A 142 7.14 3.56 14.68
C GLY A 142 8.39 4.37 14.30
N TRP A 143 9.48 4.03 15.01
CA TRP A 143 10.95 4.15 14.84
C TRP A 143 11.65 5.42 14.32
N SER A 144 11.04 6.28 13.50
CA SER A 144 11.76 7.39 12.82
C SER A 144 11.63 8.77 13.46
N ASP A 145 10.68 8.96 14.38
CA ASP A 145 10.44 10.27 14.99
C ASP A 145 11.58 10.66 15.96
N ILE A 146 12.17 9.67 16.66
CA ILE A 146 13.28 9.90 17.59
C ILE A 146 14.57 10.30 16.86
N GLU A 147 14.86 9.71 15.69
CA GLU A 147 16.06 10.04 14.90
C GLU A 147 15.94 11.39 14.17
N SER A 148 14.74 11.71 13.66
CA SER A 148 14.50 12.96 12.92
C SER A 148 14.58 14.18 13.84
N ASP A 149 14.03 14.07 15.06
CA ASP A 149 14.10 15.14 16.07
C ASP A 149 15.54 15.35 16.57
N ALA A 150 16.31 14.27 16.76
CA ALA A 150 17.71 14.35 17.18
C ALA A 150 18.60 15.04 16.14
N ILE A 151 18.41 14.78 14.85
CA ILE A 151 19.19 15.41 13.77
C ILE A 151 18.84 16.89 13.60
N MET A 152 17.56 17.27 13.74
CA MET A 152 17.14 18.68 13.71
C MET A 152 17.75 19.49 14.85
N LEU A 153 17.75 18.91 16.06
CA LEU A 153 18.34 19.53 17.26
C LEU A 153 19.87 19.67 17.17
N LEU A 154 20.56 18.70 16.54
CA LEU A 154 22.03 18.70 16.47
C LEU A 154 22.61 19.55 15.34
N THR A 155 21.88 19.76 14.23
CA THR A 155 22.46 20.39 13.02
C THR A 155 21.92 21.77 12.68
N GLY A 156 20.85 22.24 13.36
CA GLY A 156 20.25 23.56 13.12
C GLY A 156 19.75 23.78 11.69
N ARG A 157 19.65 22.72 10.88
CA ARG A 157 19.16 22.76 9.51
C ARG A 157 17.72 22.30 9.48
N ASN A 158 16.86 23.16 8.95
CA ASN A 158 15.47 22.84 8.66
C ASN A 158 15.43 22.00 7.36
N VAL A 159 15.82 20.73 7.44
CA VAL A 159 15.56 19.77 6.38
C VAL A 159 14.11 19.36 6.57
N ALA A 160 13.17 20.04 5.93
CA ALA A 160 11.79 19.59 5.88
C ALA A 160 11.74 18.27 5.09
N THR A 161 12.07 17.15 5.73
CA THR A 161 11.77 15.81 5.23
C THR A 161 10.28 15.73 5.11
N LEU A 162 9.79 15.87 3.87
CA LEU A 162 8.37 15.83 3.55
C LEU A 162 7.76 14.58 4.19
N LYS A 163 6.83 14.77 5.13
CA LYS A 163 6.22 13.66 5.87
C LYS A 163 5.67 12.63 4.88
N ALA A 164 5.95 11.36 5.14
CA ALA A 164 5.33 10.27 4.40
C ALA A 164 3.85 10.16 4.82
N PRO A 165 2.95 9.75 3.92
CA PRO A 165 1.53 9.63 4.25
C PRO A 165 1.22 8.52 5.27
N SER A 166 2.07 7.48 5.35
CA SER A 166 2.00 6.39 6.32
C SER A 166 3.40 5.81 6.57
N ALA A 167 3.52 4.88 7.51
CA ALA A 167 4.72 4.04 7.64
C ALA A 167 4.70 2.86 6.65
N GLY A 168 3.54 2.55 6.06
CA GLY A 168 3.33 1.44 5.15
C GLY A 168 2.07 0.64 5.46
N ALA A 169 2.01 -0.59 4.96
CA ALA A 169 0.96 -1.54 5.24
C ALA A 169 1.52 -2.93 5.57
N MET A 170 0.73 -3.74 6.28
CA MET A 170 1.02 -5.15 6.52
C MET A 170 -0.17 -5.99 6.08
N LEU A 171 0.07 -6.97 5.22
CA LEU A 171 -0.89 -7.98 4.83
C LEU A 171 -0.64 -9.26 5.62
N THR A 172 -1.69 -9.82 6.19
CA THR A 172 -1.68 -11.15 6.83
C THR A 172 -2.84 -11.97 6.27
N LEU A 173 -2.54 -13.13 5.72
CA LEU A 173 -3.48 -14.04 5.09
C LEU A 173 -3.56 -15.34 5.90
N ALA A 174 -4.74 -15.96 5.90
CA ALA A 174 -4.93 -17.25 6.57
C ALA A 174 -4.23 -18.41 5.85
N ALA A 175 -4.07 -18.30 4.52
CA ALA A 175 -3.42 -19.27 3.66
C ALA A 175 -2.94 -18.56 2.37
N PRO A 176 -2.05 -19.17 1.56
CA PRO A 176 -1.73 -18.67 0.23
C PRO A 176 -3.00 -18.45 -0.61
N VAL A 177 -2.99 -17.43 -1.47
CA VAL A 177 -4.14 -17.03 -2.29
C VAL A 177 -3.88 -17.30 -3.77
N PRO A 178 -4.94 -17.43 -4.59
CA PRO A 178 -4.78 -17.56 -6.04
C PRO A 178 -3.98 -16.38 -6.65
N PRO A 179 -3.17 -16.63 -7.70
CA PRO A 179 -2.26 -15.62 -8.25
C PRO A 179 -2.88 -14.27 -8.59
N GLN A 180 -4.08 -14.30 -9.16
CA GLN A 180 -4.82 -13.09 -9.55
C GLN A 180 -5.18 -12.21 -8.35
N LEU A 181 -5.66 -12.82 -7.25
CA LEU A 181 -5.93 -12.10 -6.02
C LEU A 181 -4.62 -11.63 -5.36
N GLY A 182 -3.56 -12.43 -5.46
CA GLY A 182 -2.22 -12.04 -4.98
C GLY A 182 -1.72 -10.75 -5.61
N ASP A 183 -1.80 -10.61 -6.93
CA ASP A 183 -1.36 -9.40 -7.63
C ASP A 183 -2.17 -8.16 -7.25
N VAL A 184 -3.49 -8.32 -7.07
CA VAL A 184 -4.37 -7.24 -6.61
C VAL A 184 -4.08 -6.86 -5.15
N LEU A 185 -3.79 -7.83 -4.28
CA LEU A 185 -3.40 -7.58 -2.89
C LEU A 185 -2.03 -6.92 -2.77
N ALA A 186 -1.06 -7.28 -3.62
CA ALA A 186 0.22 -6.61 -3.70
C ALA A 186 0.03 -5.13 -4.07
N ALA A 187 -0.82 -4.85 -5.06
CA ALA A 187 -1.18 -3.48 -5.42
C ALA A 187 -1.96 -2.76 -4.31
N ALA A 188 -2.82 -3.46 -3.56
CA ALA A 188 -3.54 -2.88 -2.41
C ALA A 188 -2.59 -2.48 -1.28
N CYS A 189 -1.53 -3.24 -1.03
CA CYS A 189 -0.49 -2.86 -0.07
C CYS A 189 0.19 -1.55 -0.49
N VAL A 190 0.46 -1.36 -1.78
CA VAL A 190 1.01 -0.09 -2.31
C VAL A 190 -0.01 1.04 -2.17
N ASP A 191 -1.25 0.83 -2.61
CA ASP A 191 -2.33 1.82 -2.57
C ASP A 191 -2.56 2.35 -1.15
N PHE A 192 -2.75 1.46 -0.18
CA PHE A 192 -2.98 1.84 1.23
C PHE A 192 -1.77 2.52 1.84
N SER A 193 -0.56 2.14 1.46
CA SER A 193 0.66 2.80 1.94
C SER A 193 0.75 4.25 1.47
N VAL A 194 0.47 4.50 0.18
CA VAL A 194 0.69 5.82 -0.43
C VAL A 194 -0.53 6.73 -0.35
N LEU A 195 -1.73 6.17 -0.26
CA LEU A 195 -3.00 6.87 -0.08
C LEU A 195 -3.76 6.19 1.07
N PRO A 196 -3.47 6.54 2.34
CA PRO A 196 -4.15 6.03 3.52
C PRO A 196 -5.67 6.09 3.36
N ARG A 197 -6.28 4.95 3.05
CA ARG A 197 -7.72 4.89 2.80
C ARG A 197 -8.44 4.95 4.14
N GLY A 198 -9.15 6.06 4.38
CA GLY A 198 -9.96 6.28 5.59
C GLY A 198 -11.24 5.44 5.67
N TYR A 199 -11.27 4.24 5.06
CA TYR A 199 -12.42 3.33 5.08
C TYR A 199 -12.75 2.98 6.52
N ILE A 200 -13.77 3.64 7.07
CA ILE A 200 -14.16 3.56 8.47
C ILE A 200 -15.66 3.39 8.52
N ALA A 201 -16.09 2.50 9.39
CA ALA A 201 -17.49 2.27 9.61
C ALA A 201 -18.07 3.53 10.26
N SER A 202 -19.13 4.08 9.68
CA SER A 202 -19.99 5.03 10.40
C SER A 202 -20.60 4.28 11.58
N GLY A 203 -20.13 4.60 12.78
CA GLY A 203 -20.76 4.17 14.03
C GLY A 203 -22.09 4.86 14.26
#